data_AF-A0AAD5ZH89-F1
#
_entry.id   AF-A0AAD5ZH89-F1
#
_cell.length_a   1.000
_cell.length_b   1.000
_cell.length_c   1.000
_cell.angle_alpha   90.00
_cell.angle_beta   90.00
_cell.angle_gamma   90.00
#
_symmetry.space_group_name_H-M   'P 1'
#
loop_
_entity.id
_entity.type
_entity.pdbx_description
1 polymer ?
#
loop_
_entity_poly.entity_id
_entity_poly.type
_entity_poly.pdbx_seq_one_letter_code
_entity_poly.pdbx_strand_id
1 'polypeptide(L)'
;MRVSQIITQFMEQGVNTEIYYKNKSLSDTFSIVPTSAISGEGIPDLLLLLVQRAHKTMQERLTYTDQVHCTVLEVKVIEGLGTTIDVVLVNGILHEGDQIVVCGMQGPIVTNIRALLTPHPMKELRVKGSYQHHKEIKAAQGVKISAQGLEHTIAGTALCVVRNSDDIEALKEAIMHDMNDIKDRINKTGVGVFVQASTLGSLEALTEFLKSPEVNIPVRDFSIGPVHKKDVMKASIMLDKKHEYATILAFDVKVMQDARQLADELGIKIFEADVIYHLFDKFKGYVTALREERKKESEKEAVFPCELKIMPRCVFYKKDPIVLGVQVHKGIAKVGTPICIPSRDFMEIGRIESIEINHKQVDVAGKGKTVSVKIVGRNAEENQKTYGRHFDSTDKLVSHISRASIDALKANFREDLSKEEWNLVRELKDIFKIA
;
A
#
# COMPACT_ATOMS: atom_id res chain seq x y z
N MET A 1 18.49 -17.16 29.29
CA MET A 1 17.72 -15.90 29.22
C MET A 1 17.46 -15.46 27.78
N ARG A 2 18.47 -15.14 26.96
CA ARG A 2 18.24 -14.63 25.58
C ARG A 2 17.71 -15.67 24.58
N VAL A 3 18.20 -16.92 24.61
CA VAL A 3 17.66 -18.00 23.76
C VAL A 3 16.20 -18.30 24.12
N SER A 4 15.86 -18.31 25.41
CA SER A 4 14.49 -18.49 25.87
C SER A 4 13.55 -17.39 25.34
N GLN A 5 14.01 -16.13 25.32
CA GLN A 5 13.25 -15.03 24.73
C GLN A 5 13.02 -15.23 23.22
N ILE A 6 14.04 -15.64 22.48
CA ILE A 6 13.92 -15.95 21.04
C ILE A 6 12.91 -17.07 20.81
N ILE A 7 12.97 -18.14 21.61
CA ILE A 7 12.00 -19.26 21.54
C ILE A 7 10.58 -18.74 21.81
N THR A 8 10.39 -17.90 22.83
CA THR A 8 9.08 -17.28 23.12
C THR A 8 8.59 -16.43 21.95
N GLN A 9 9.44 -15.59 21.34
CA GLN A 9 9.07 -14.75 20.19
C GLN A 9 8.65 -15.59 18.98
N PHE A 10 9.35 -16.69 18.68
CA PHE A 10 8.92 -17.60 17.62
C PHE A 10 7.59 -18.28 17.97
N MET A 11 7.39 -18.65 19.24
CA MET A 11 6.14 -19.26 19.71
C MET A 11 4.95 -18.29 19.62
N GLU A 12 5.14 -17.00 19.88
CA GLU A 12 4.13 -15.95 19.68
C GLU A 12 3.69 -15.83 18.20
N GLN A 13 4.59 -16.17 17.27
CA GLN A 13 4.33 -16.24 15.83
C GLN A 13 3.84 -17.64 15.38
N GLY A 14 3.57 -18.56 16.32
CA GLY A 14 3.10 -19.91 16.03
C GLY A 14 4.19 -20.87 15.51
N VAL A 15 5.47 -20.53 15.66
CA VAL A 15 6.61 -21.34 15.20
C VAL A 15 7.26 -22.05 16.39
N ASN A 16 7.22 -23.38 16.39
CA ASN A 16 7.93 -24.17 17.39
C ASN A 16 9.42 -24.21 17.08
N THR A 17 10.24 -23.81 18.07
CA THR A 17 11.70 -23.80 17.94
C THR A 17 12.36 -24.44 19.15
N GLU A 18 13.52 -25.07 18.94
CA GLU A 18 14.35 -25.65 20.01
C GLU A 18 15.82 -25.61 19.57
N ILE A 19 16.75 -25.63 20.52
CA ILE A 19 18.17 -25.71 20.20
C ILE A 19 18.48 -27.01 19.46
N TYR A 20 19.30 -26.95 18.40
CA TYR A 20 19.46 -28.06 17.44
C TYR A 20 19.80 -29.43 18.07
N TYR A 21 20.62 -29.47 19.13
CA TYR A 21 20.98 -30.72 19.81
C TYR A 21 19.91 -31.23 20.79
N LYS A 22 18.90 -30.41 21.11
CA LYS A 22 17.73 -30.82 21.91
C LYS A 22 16.52 -31.18 21.05
N ASN A 23 16.51 -30.73 19.80
CA ASN A 23 15.41 -30.98 18.88
C ASN A 23 15.35 -32.46 18.48
N LYS A 24 14.26 -33.13 18.87
CA LYS A 24 14.00 -34.54 18.56
C LYS A 24 13.10 -34.74 17.34
N SER A 25 12.37 -33.70 16.90
CA SER A 25 11.42 -33.76 15.80
C SER A 25 11.73 -32.69 14.75
N LEU A 26 12.40 -33.10 13.67
CA LEU A 26 12.78 -32.19 12.57
C LEU A 26 11.60 -31.86 11.63
N SER A 27 10.45 -32.50 11.78
CA SER A 27 9.23 -32.22 11.01
C SER A 27 8.51 -30.97 11.50
N ASP A 28 8.33 -30.87 12.82
CA ASP A 28 7.39 -29.91 13.43
C ASP A 28 8.08 -28.85 14.29
N THR A 29 9.39 -28.96 14.50
CA THR A 29 10.18 -28.04 15.32
C THR A 29 11.42 -27.58 14.56
N PHE A 30 11.63 -26.28 14.50
CA PHE A 30 12.79 -25.67 13.86
C PHE A 30 13.99 -25.62 14.82
N SER A 31 15.16 -26.00 14.31
CA SER A 31 16.40 -26.03 15.08
C SER A 31 17.08 -24.65 15.12
N ILE A 32 17.39 -24.17 16.33
CA ILE A 32 18.22 -22.98 16.58
C ILE A 32 19.69 -23.41 16.69
N VAL A 33 20.55 -22.84 15.86
CA VAL A 33 22.01 -23.06 15.90
C VAL A 33 22.71 -21.79 16.39
N PRO A 34 23.30 -21.78 17.60
CA PRO A 34 24.12 -20.66 18.06
C PRO A 34 25.37 -20.55 17.18
N THR A 35 25.63 -19.37 16.62
CA THR A 35 26.81 -19.13 15.77
C THR A 35 27.45 -17.78 16.06
N SER A 36 28.72 -17.63 15.68
CA SER A 36 29.45 -16.37 15.66
C SER A 36 30.16 -16.22 14.32
N ALA A 37 29.69 -15.29 13.48
CA ALA A 37 30.28 -15.04 12.15
C ALA A 37 31.71 -14.46 12.23
N ILE A 38 32.09 -13.84 13.34
CA ILE A 38 33.42 -13.24 13.55
C ILE A 38 34.44 -14.31 13.95
N SER A 39 34.10 -15.15 14.93
CA SER A 39 35.02 -16.17 15.45
C SER A 39 34.93 -17.50 14.68
N GLY A 40 33.82 -17.75 13.99
CA GLY A 40 33.53 -19.03 13.34
C GLY A 40 32.90 -20.09 14.25
N GLU A 41 32.67 -19.80 15.54
CA GLU A 41 32.00 -20.72 16.46
C GLU A 41 30.60 -21.09 15.95
N GLY A 42 30.25 -22.38 16.02
CA GLY A 42 28.95 -22.90 15.60
C GLY A 42 28.75 -23.02 14.08
N ILE A 43 29.67 -22.53 13.24
CA ILE A 43 29.61 -22.73 11.79
C ILE A 43 29.72 -24.23 11.42
N PRO A 44 30.61 -25.04 12.04
CA PRO A 44 30.63 -26.48 11.80
C PRO A 44 29.30 -27.16 12.14
N ASP A 45 28.65 -26.76 13.24
CA ASP A 45 27.35 -27.27 13.65
C ASP A 45 26.24 -26.90 12.67
N LEU A 46 26.25 -25.67 12.17
CA LEU A 46 25.32 -25.20 11.14
C LEU A 46 25.47 -26.02 9.86
N LEU A 47 26.70 -26.23 9.39
CA LEU A 47 26.99 -27.04 8.20
C LEU A 47 26.56 -28.48 8.39
N LEU A 48 26.84 -29.08 9.56
CA LEU A 48 26.40 -30.44 9.88
C LEU A 48 24.88 -30.57 9.81
N LEU A 49 24.15 -29.63 10.42
CA LEU A 49 22.69 -29.64 10.42
C LEU A 49 22.12 -29.50 9.00
N LEU A 50 22.71 -28.64 8.17
CA LEU A 50 22.31 -28.49 6.77
C LEU A 50 22.49 -29.78 5.98
N VAL A 51 23.64 -30.45 6.10
CA VAL A 51 23.92 -31.73 5.44
C VAL A 51 22.94 -32.81 5.92
N GLN A 52 22.71 -32.91 7.23
CA GLN A 52 21.77 -33.87 7.80
C GLN A 52 20.34 -33.66 7.30
N ARG A 53 19.89 -32.39 7.20
CA ARG A 53 18.55 -32.05 6.72
C ARG A 53 18.39 -32.36 5.24
N ALA A 54 19.36 -31.96 4.41
CA ALA A 54 19.39 -32.26 2.99
C ALA A 54 19.30 -33.78 2.75
N HIS A 55 20.13 -34.56 3.45
CA HIS A 55 20.16 -36.01 3.29
C HIS A 55 18.87 -36.70 3.77
N LYS A 56 18.34 -36.34 4.95
CA LYS A 56 17.21 -37.06 5.57
C LYS A 56 15.83 -36.67 5.04
N THR A 57 15.65 -35.42 4.63
CA THR A 57 14.30 -34.91 4.28
C THR A 57 14.14 -34.47 2.84
N MET A 58 15.24 -34.31 2.08
CA MET A 58 15.19 -33.72 0.74
C MET A 58 15.70 -34.66 -0.35
N GLN A 59 15.92 -35.94 -0.06
CA GLN A 59 16.50 -36.90 -1.02
C GLN A 59 15.73 -36.95 -2.35
N GLU A 60 14.40 -37.02 -2.32
CA GLU A 60 13.57 -37.02 -3.53
C GLU A 60 13.69 -35.71 -4.32
N ARG A 61 13.76 -34.57 -3.62
CA ARG A 61 13.84 -33.24 -4.25
C ARG A 61 15.23 -32.91 -4.81
N LEU A 62 16.27 -33.54 -4.26
CA LEU A 62 17.67 -33.37 -4.66
C LEU A 62 18.14 -34.42 -5.66
N THR A 63 17.26 -35.36 -6.04
CA THR A 63 17.58 -36.37 -7.05
C THR A 63 17.76 -35.68 -8.40
N TYR A 64 18.91 -35.94 -9.03
CA TYR A 64 19.27 -35.32 -10.30
C TYR A 64 18.30 -35.75 -11.41
N THR A 65 17.90 -34.78 -12.24
CA THR A 65 17.13 -35.00 -13.46
C THR A 65 17.84 -34.37 -14.66
N ASP A 66 17.63 -34.94 -15.85
CA ASP A 66 18.19 -34.40 -17.10
C ASP A 66 17.45 -33.15 -17.59
N GLN A 67 16.26 -32.88 -17.04
CA GLN A 67 15.51 -31.66 -17.34
C GLN A 67 16.24 -30.45 -16.78
N VAL A 68 16.43 -29.44 -17.64
CA VAL A 68 17.10 -28.20 -17.22
C VAL A 68 16.15 -27.38 -16.36
N HIS A 69 16.54 -27.21 -15.10
CA HIS A 69 15.87 -26.30 -14.18
C HIS A 69 16.84 -25.17 -13.86
N CYS A 70 16.52 -23.97 -14.31
CA CYS A 70 17.39 -22.82 -14.19
C CYS A 70 16.60 -21.56 -13.89
N THR A 71 17.11 -20.74 -12.95
CA THR A 71 16.48 -19.48 -12.54
C THR A 71 17.47 -18.34 -12.68
N VAL A 72 17.01 -17.23 -13.26
CA VAL A 72 17.79 -16.01 -13.39
C VAL A 72 17.86 -15.30 -12.04
N LEU A 73 19.07 -15.01 -11.57
CA LEU A 73 19.31 -14.23 -10.36
C LEU A 73 19.44 -12.74 -10.66
N GLU A 74 20.33 -12.37 -11.59
CA GLU A 74 20.70 -10.99 -11.83
C GLU A 74 21.05 -10.76 -13.30
N VAL A 75 20.86 -9.53 -13.78
CA VAL A 75 21.30 -9.08 -15.11
C VAL A 75 22.43 -8.06 -14.93
N LYS A 76 23.57 -8.27 -15.60
CA LYS A 76 24.76 -7.42 -15.48
C LYS A 76 25.41 -7.15 -16.82
N VAL A 77 25.81 -5.91 -17.04
CA VAL A 77 26.69 -5.54 -18.16
C VAL A 77 28.14 -5.73 -17.75
N ILE A 78 28.88 -6.55 -18.48
CA ILE A 78 30.30 -6.85 -18.25
C ILE A 78 31.10 -6.44 -19.47
N GLU A 79 32.21 -5.72 -19.25
CA GLU A 79 33.13 -5.30 -20.29
C GLU A 79 33.67 -6.52 -21.06
N GLY A 80 33.66 -6.44 -22.40
CA GLY A 80 34.08 -7.53 -23.29
C GLY A 80 33.03 -8.64 -23.51
N LEU A 81 32.06 -8.83 -22.60
CA LEU A 81 31.01 -9.85 -22.70
C LEU A 81 29.63 -9.29 -23.03
N GLY A 82 29.46 -7.96 -22.93
CA GLY A 82 28.18 -7.29 -23.08
C GLY A 82 27.23 -7.61 -21.92
N THR A 83 25.94 -7.68 -22.20
CA THR A 83 24.96 -8.05 -21.19
C THR A 83 25.04 -9.55 -20.88
N THR A 84 25.12 -9.86 -19.59
CA THR A 84 25.19 -11.22 -19.05
C THR A 84 24.08 -11.41 -18.02
N ILE A 85 23.68 -12.66 -17.81
CA ILE A 85 22.78 -13.05 -16.72
C ILE A 85 23.50 -14.01 -15.79
N ASP A 86 23.32 -13.80 -14.49
CA ASP A 86 23.73 -14.72 -13.44
C ASP A 86 22.55 -15.64 -13.17
N VAL A 87 22.75 -16.95 -13.25
CA VAL A 87 21.69 -17.95 -13.09
C VAL A 87 22.09 -19.02 -12.08
N VAL A 88 21.11 -19.62 -11.43
CA VAL A 88 21.29 -20.87 -10.67
C VAL A 88 20.82 -22.02 -11.53
N LEU A 89 21.72 -22.92 -11.87
CA LEU A 89 21.39 -24.19 -12.50
C LEU A 89 21.15 -25.23 -11.40
N VAL A 90 19.90 -25.67 -11.25
CA VAL A 90 19.47 -26.63 -10.20
C VAL A 90 19.54 -28.07 -10.71
N ASN A 91 19.12 -28.31 -11.95
CA ASN A 91 19.14 -29.62 -12.61
C ASN A 91 19.47 -29.48 -14.11
N GLY A 92 19.89 -30.59 -14.71
CA GLY A 92 20.25 -30.66 -16.13
C GLY A 92 21.66 -30.14 -16.46
N ILE A 93 21.89 -29.97 -17.77
CA ILE A 93 23.17 -29.57 -18.36
C ILE A 93 22.92 -28.45 -19.38
N LEU A 94 23.74 -27.40 -19.29
CA LEU A 94 23.80 -26.31 -20.26
C LEU A 94 25.03 -26.50 -21.16
N HIS A 95 24.88 -26.24 -22.46
CA HIS A 95 25.99 -26.22 -23.42
C HIS A 95 26.17 -24.84 -24.03
N GLU A 96 27.41 -24.51 -24.38
CA GLU A 96 27.68 -23.37 -25.26
C GLU A 96 26.99 -23.60 -26.61
N GLY A 97 26.25 -22.60 -27.09
CA GLY A 97 25.44 -22.69 -28.31
C GLY A 97 23.97 -23.08 -28.10
N ASP A 98 23.61 -23.62 -26.92
CA ASP A 98 22.21 -23.95 -26.60
C ASP A 98 21.32 -22.71 -26.81
N GLN A 99 20.18 -22.92 -27.47
CA GLN A 99 19.15 -21.89 -27.61
C GLN A 99 18.33 -21.87 -26.32
N ILE A 100 18.15 -20.67 -25.77
CA ILE A 100 17.44 -20.44 -24.51
C ILE A 100 16.28 -19.49 -24.72
N VAL A 101 15.25 -19.68 -23.90
CA VAL A 101 14.13 -18.75 -23.75
C VAL A 101 14.17 -18.21 -22.32
N VAL A 102 14.07 -16.89 -22.18
CA VAL A 102 14.01 -16.20 -20.90
C VAL A 102 12.88 -15.17 -20.89
N CYS A 103 12.38 -14.85 -19.70
CA CYS A 103 11.35 -13.84 -19.55
C CYS A 103 11.95 -12.44 -19.66
N GLY A 104 11.39 -11.60 -20.53
CA GLY A 104 11.82 -10.20 -20.70
C GLY A 104 10.71 -9.19 -20.40
N MET A 105 11.11 -7.95 -20.10
CA MET A 105 10.19 -6.84 -19.80
C MET A 105 9.19 -6.53 -20.94
N GLN A 106 9.54 -6.86 -22.17
CA GLN A 106 8.73 -6.60 -23.38
C GLN A 106 8.12 -7.88 -23.96
N GLY A 107 8.27 -9.01 -23.27
CA GLY A 107 7.91 -10.34 -23.77
C GLY A 107 9.09 -11.31 -23.67
N PRO A 108 8.86 -12.58 -24.04
CA PRO A 108 9.88 -13.62 -23.97
C PRO A 108 11.00 -13.36 -24.98
N ILE A 109 12.24 -13.60 -24.56
CA ILE A 109 13.46 -13.41 -25.35
C ILE A 109 13.99 -14.79 -25.73
N VAL A 110 14.19 -15.03 -27.03
CA VAL A 110 14.83 -16.25 -27.55
C VAL A 110 16.22 -15.88 -28.04
N THR A 111 17.25 -16.55 -27.55
CA THR A 111 18.65 -16.24 -27.89
C THR A 111 19.54 -17.48 -27.74
N ASN A 112 20.77 -17.42 -28.26
CA ASN A 112 21.73 -18.52 -28.15
C ASN A 112 22.85 -18.17 -27.17
N ILE A 113 23.22 -19.15 -26.33
CA ILE A 113 24.32 -19.01 -25.38
C ILE A 113 25.63 -18.85 -26.15
N ARG A 114 26.33 -17.74 -25.92
CA ARG A 114 27.66 -17.47 -26.50
C ARG A 114 28.79 -18.00 -25.64
N ALA A 115 28.63 -17.91 -24.32
CA ALA A 115 29.62 -18.37 -23.36
C ALA A 115 28.96 -18.75 -22.04
N LEU A 116 29.45 -19.83 -21.46
CA LEU A 116 29.16 -20.26 -20.09
C LEU A 116 30.38 -19.96 -19.22
N LEU A 117 30.15 -19.28 -18.10
CA LEU A 117 31.20 -18.73 -17.27
C LEU A 117 30.99 -19.08 -15.80
N THR A 118 32.07 -19.46 -15.12
CA THR A 118 32.09 -19.59 -13.66
C THR A 118 33.19 -18.72 -13.07
N PRO A 119 33.07 -18.27 -11.80
CA PRO A 119 34.19 -17.65 -11.13
C PRO A 119 35.27 -18.71 -10.89
N HIS A 120 36.50 -18.29 -10.60
CA HIS A 120 37.51 -19.23 -10.11
C HIS A 120 37.05 -19.85 -8.77
N PRO A 121 37.51 -21.08 -8.44
CA PRO A 121 37.24 -21.71 -7.16
C PRO A 121 37.50 -20.75 -5.99
N MET A 122 36.60 -20.78 -5.00
CA MET A 122 36.62 -19.89 -3.82
C MET A 122 36.43 -18.39 -4.11
N LYS A 123 36.05 -18.01 -5.34
CA LYS A 123 35.57 -16.65 -5.64
C LYS A 123 34.08 -16.67 -5.93
N GLU A 124 33.43 -15.59 -5.55
CA GLU A 124 32.01 -15.41 -5.77
C GLU A 124 31.74 -14.75 -7.12
N LEU A 125 30.62 -15.11 -7.77
CA LEU A 125 30.17 -14.54 -9.04
C LEU A 125 29.93 -13.01 -8.98
N ARG A 126 29.66 -12.46 -7.78
CA ARG A 126 29.48 -11.02 -7.54
C ARG A 126 30.79 -10.23 -7.49
N VAL A 127 31.93 -10.88 -7.28
CA VAL A 127 33.23 -10.23 -7.18
C VAL A 127 33.87 -10.12 -8.57
N LYS A 128 34.33 -8.91 -8.92
CA LYS A 128 35.06 -8.70 -10.19
C LYS A 128 36.32 -9.58 -10.22
N GLY A 129 36.46 -10.41 -11.24
CA GLY A 129 37.59 -11.30 -11.41
C GLY A 129 37.63 -11.94 -12.79
N SER A 130 38.67 -12.71 -13.06
CA SER A 130 38.74 -13.55 -14.25
C SER A 130 37.66 -14.64 -14.20
N TYR A 131 37.06 -14.93 -15.35
CA TYR A 131 36.08 -16.00 -15.51
C TYR A 131 36.70 -17.22 -16.18
N GLN A 132 36.24 -18.41 -15.81
CA GLN A 132 36.56 -19.64 -16.52
C GLN A 132 35.48 -19.92 -17.55
N HIS A 133 35.89 -20.22 -18.78
CA HIS A 133 34.99 -20.56 -19.87
C HIS A 133 34.77 -22.07 -19.93
N HIS A 134 33.51 -22.46 -20.13
CA HIS A 134 33.10 -23.86 -20.19
C HIS A 134 32.33 -24.14 -21.48
N LYS A 135 32.55 -25.32 -22.05
CA LYS A 135 31.74 -25.84 -23.18
C LYS A 135 30.43 -26.44 -22.72
N GLU A 136 30.43 -27.04 -21.53
CA GLU A 136 29.25 -27.59 -20.88
C GLU A 136 29.35 -27.34 -19.38
N ILE A 137 28.19 -27.14 -18.73
CA ILE A 137 28.10 -27.02 -17.28
C ILE A 137 26.95 -27.90 -16.78
N LYS A 138 27.26 -28.80 -15.85
CA LYS A 138 26.30 -29.66 -15.15
C LYS A 138 25.85 -29.02 -13.84
N ALA A 139 24.57 -29.19 -13.49
CA ALA A 139 24.02 -28.82 -12.20
C ALA A 139 24.72 -29.51 -11.00
N ALA A 140 24.69 -28.98 -9.78
CA ALA A 140 24.01 -27.76 -9.33
C ALA A 140 25.02 -26.64 -9.01
N GLN A 141 24.99 -25.53 -9.75
CA GLN A 141 25.93 -24.42 -9.55
C GLN A 141 25.42 -23.08 -10.11
N GLY A 142 26.02 -21.99 -9.64
CA GLY A 142 25.82 -20.65 -10.21
C GLY A 142 26.62 -20.48 -11.50
N VAL A 143 25.95 -20.03 -12.56
CA VAL A 143 26.54 -19.87 -13.89
C VAL A 143 26.30 -18.45 -14.38
N LYS A 144 27.30 -17.83 -14.98
CA LYS A 144 27.13 -16.60 -15.75
C LYS A 144 27.00 -16.96 -17.23
N ILE A 145 25.93 -16.49 -17.85
CA ILE A 145 25.64 -16.71 -19.27
C ILE A 145 25.79 -15.39 -20.01
N SER A 146 26.54 -15.42 -21.12
CA SER A 146 26.58 -14.34 -22.10
C SER A 146 25.75 -14.73 -23.31
N ALA A 147 24.81 -13.86 -23.72
CA ALA A 147 24.02 -14.00 -24.95
C ALA A 147 23.55 -12.61 -25.43
N GLN A 148 23.00 -12.52 -26.64
CA GLN A 148 22.42 -11.27 -27.13
C GLN A 148 21.02 -11.03 -26.60
N GLY A 149 20.64 -9.77 -26.41
CA GLY A 149 19.26 -9.37 -26.12
C GLY A 149 18.84 -9.57 -24.67
N LEU A 150 19.79 -9.84 -23.76
CA LEU A 150 19.50 -10.13 -22.36
C LEU A 150 19.27 -8.87 -21.50
N GLU A 151 19.37 -7.65 -22.06
CA GLU A 151 19.26 -6.35 -21.36
C GLU A 151 17.97 -6.19 -20.57
N HIS A 152 16.91 -6.80 -21.08
CA HIS A 152 15.56 -6.69 -20.54
C HIS A 152 15.08 -7.97 -19.86
N THR A 153 15.99 -8.92 -19.58
CA THR A 153 15.67 -10.14 -18.83
C THR A 153 15.18 -9.79 -17.43
N ILE A 154 14.19 -10.50 -16.94
CA ILE A 154 13.64 -10.30 -15.59
C ILE A 154 14.36 -11.24 -14.62
N ALA A 155 14.87 -10.68 -13.53
CA ALA A 155 15.41 -11.47 -12.43
C ALA A 155 14.30 -12.18 -11.64
N GLY A 156 14.58 -13.41 -11.20
CA GLY A 156 13.65 -14.29 -10.51
C GLY A 156 12.85 -15.23 -11.43
N THR A 157 12.91 -15.05 -12.75
CA THR A 157 12.18 -15.92 -13.70
C THR A 157 12.97 -17.15 -14.10
N ALA A 158 12.27 -18.17 -14.60
CA ALA A 158 12.87 -19.35 -15.18
C ALA A 158 13.62 -19.06 -16.49
N LEU A 159 14.59 -19.93 -16.79
CA LEU A 159 15.27 -20.05 -18.07
C LEU A 159 15.03 -21.48 -18.59
N CYS A 160 14.52 -21.59 -19.82
CA CYS A 160 14.34 -22.87 -20.50
C CYS A 160 15.35 -23.01 -21.64
N VAL A 161 15.85 -24.23 -21.83
CA VAL A 161 16.68 -24.59 -22.99
C VAL A 161 15.77 -25.22 -24.04
N VAL A 162 15.83 -24.73 -25.26
CA VAL A 162 15.10 -25.28 -26.41
C VAL A 162 15.82 -26.53 -26.90
N ARG A 163 15.13 -27.68 -26.88
CA ARG A 163 15.60 -28.92 -27.49
C ARG A 163 14.95 -29.12 -28.86
N ASN A 164 15.52 -30.00 -29.69
CA ASN A 164 15.11 -30.19 -31.09
C ASN A 164 13.64 -30.58 -31.28
N SER A 165 12.98 -31.15 -30.27
CA SER A 165 11.58 -31.57 -30.29
C SER A 165 10.60 -30.53 -29.73
N ASP A 166 11.11 -29.41 -29.20
CA ASP A 166 10.29 -28.51 -28.41
C ASP A 166 9.61 -27.46 -29.29
N ASP A 167 8.36 -27.14 -28.96
CA ASP A 167 7.66 -26.01 -29.55
C ASP A 167 8.09 -24.72 -28.83
N ILE A 168 8.76 -23.84 -29.56
CA ILE A 168 9.27 -22.56 -29.05
C ILE A 168 8.11 -21.68 -28.55
N GLU A 169 6.95 -21.71 -29.21
CA GLU A 169 5.81 -20.88 -28.77
C GLU A 169 5.23 -21.39 -27.46
N ALA A 170 5.12 -22.71 -27.28
CA ALA A 170 4.72 -23.29 -26.00
C ALA A 170 5.71 -22.95 -24.87
N LEU A 171 7.02 -22.95 -25.14
CA LEU A 171 8.04 -22.54 -24.17
C LEU A 171 7.96 -21.06 -23.79
N LYS A 172 7.67 -20.20 -24.76
CA LYS A 172 7.44 -18.76 -24.54
C LYS A 172 6.24 -18.53 -23.61
N GLU A 173 5.14 -19.23 -23.84
CA GLU A 173 3.96 -19.15 -22.98
C GLU A 173 4.26 -19.67 -21.58
N ALA A 174 4.94 -20.81 -21.46
CA ALA A 174 5.30 -21.40 -20.18
C ALA A 174 6.17 -20.47 -19.32
N ILE A 175 7.17 -19.81 -19.90
CA ILE A 175 8.04 -18.85 -19.18
C ILE A 175 7.29 -17.60 -18.72
N MET A 176 6.27 -17.18 -19.48
CA MET A 176 5.47 -16.01 -19.14
C MET A 176 4.35 -16.31 -18.13
N HIS A 177 4.12 -17.60 -17.80
CA HIS A 177 3.07 -18.03 -16.89
C HIS A 177 3.12 -17.31 -15.55
N ASP A 178 4.27 -17.30 -14.87
CA ASP A 178 4.42 -16.67 -13.56
C ASP A 178 4.10 -15.16 -13.59
N MET A 179 4.53 -14.46 -14.65
CA MET A 179 4.19 -13.05 -14.84
C MET A 179 2.69 -12.83 -15.07
N ASN A 180 2.06 -13.71 -15.84
CA ASN A 180 0.63 -13.62 -16.16
C ASN A 180 -0.23 -13.94 -14.92
N ASP A 181 0.20 -14.90 -14.10
CA ASP A 181 -0.44 -15.22 -12.82
C ASP A 181 -0.47 -13.99 -11.90
N ILE A 182 0.64 -13.26 -11.79
CA ILE A 182 0.67 -12.01 -11.00
C ILE A 182 -0.29 -10.97 -11.59
N LYS A 183 -0.32 -10.81 -12.93
CA LYS A 183 -1.25 -9.89 -13.61
C LYS A 183 -2.71 -10.25 -13.35
N ASP A 184 -3.05 -11.52 -13.27
CA ASP A 184 -4.43 -11.96 -13.09
C ASP A 184 -4.87 -11.89 -11.63
N ARG A 185 -3.93 -11.98 -10.67
CA ARG A 185 -4.20 -11.67 -9.26
C ARG A 185 -4.42 -10.18 -9.00
N ILE A 186 -4.05 -9.29 -9.93
CA ILE A 186 -4.21 -7.84 -9.77
C ILE A 186 -5.59 -7.41 -10.25
N ASN A 187 -6.26 -6.59 -9.45
CA ASN A 187 -7.64 -6.23 -9.70
C ASN A 187 -7.73 -5.20 -10.83
N LYS A 188 -8.08 -5.67 -12.04
CA LYS A 188 -8.26 -4.86 -13.25
C LYS A 188 -9.51 -3.95 -13.19
N THR A 189 -10.32 -3.99 -12.11
CA THR A 189 -11.47 -3.05 -11.90
C THR A 189 -11.08 -1.58 -11.98
N GLY A 190 -9.77 -1.29 -11.91
CA GLY A 190 -9.19 -0.14 -12.55
C GLY A 190 -9.04 1.06 -11.62
N VAL A 191 -9.00 0.83 -10.31
CA VAL A 191 -8.64 1.81 -9.29
C VAL A 191 -7.54 1.20 -8.42
N GLY A 192 -6.41 1.87 -8.32
CA GLY A 192 -5.28 1.39 -7.53
C GLY A 192 -3.96 2.05 -7.90
N VAL A 193 -2.97 1.84 -7.05
CA VAL A 193 -1.62 2.39 -7.24
C VAL A 193 -0.88 1.64 -8.35
N PHE A 194 0.12 2.31 -8.94
CA PHE A 194 1.05 1.68 -9.87
C PHE A 194 2.29 1.19 -9.11
N VAL A 195 2.71 -0.06 -9.34
CA VAL A 195 3.83 -0.67 -8.60
C VAL A 195 5.02 -0.91 -9.52
N GLN A 196 6.21 -0.54 -9.08
CA GLN A 196 7.46 -0.84 -9.76
C GLN A 196 8.40 -1.59 -8.81
N ALA A 197 9.02 -2.69 -9.27
CA ALA A 197 9.95 -3.47 -8.46
C ALA A 197 11.17 -3.95 -9.28
N SER A 198 12.27 -4.33 -8.61
CA SER A 198 13.52 -4.71 -9.29
C SER A 198 13.50 -6.13 -9.86
N THR A 199 12.80 -7.04 -9.20
CA THR A 199 12.72 -8.48 -9.54
C THR A 199 11.28 -8.99 -9.45
N LEU A 200 11.00 -10.14 -10.07
CA LEU A 200 9.69 -10.80 -9.95
C LEU A 200 9.35 -11.09 -8.48
N GLY A 201 10.28 -11.65 -7.72
CA GLY A 201 10.06 -11.98 -6.30
C GLY A 201 9.78 -10.74 -5.44
N SER A 202 10.47 -9.63 -5.71
CA SER A 202 10.19 -8.37 -5.00
C SER A 202 8.82 -7.79 -5.33
N LEU A 203 8.35 -7.95 -6.57
CA LEU A 203 7.02 -7.53 -6.99
C LEU A 203 5.94 -8.36 -6.29
N GLU A 204 6.14 -9.68 -6.21
CA GLU A 204 5.23 -10.58 -5.49
C GLU A 204 5.13 -10.19 -4.01
N ALA A 205 6.27 -10.04 -3.34
CA ALA A 205 6.32 -9.66 -1.93
C ALA A 205 5.61 -8.32 -1.67
N LEU A 206 5.85 -7.31 -2.51
CA LEU A 206 5.19 -6.02 -2.40
C LEU A 206 3.69 -6.10 -2.68
N THR A 207 3.28 -6.85 -3.70
CA THR A 207 1.86 -7.01 -4.07
C THR A 207 1.09 -7.75 -2.97
N GLU A 208 1.68 -8.78 -2.38
CA GLU A 208 1.08 -9.53 -1.27
C GLU A 208 0.97 -8.66 -0.02
N PHE A 209 2.03 -7.89 0.30
CA PHE A 209 2.01 -6.94 1.40
C PHE A 209 0.89 -5.90 1.24
N LEU A 210 0.73 -5.31 0.05
CA LEU A 210 -0.31 -4.31 -0.21
C LEU A 210 -1.73 -4.88 -0.12
N LYS A 211 -1.92 -6.17 -0.44
CA LYS A 211 -3.21 -6.87 -0.33
C LYS A 211 -3.55 -7.33 1.09
N SER A 212 -2.58 -7.33 2.00
CA SER A 212 -2.82 -7.76 3.38
C SER A 212 -3.99 -6.98 4.00
N PRO A 213 -4.81 -7.60 4.88
CA PRO A 213 -5.99 -6.94 5.46
C PRO A 213 -5.67 -5.65 6.22
N GLU A 214 -4.47 -5.53 6.78
CA GLU A 214 -4.00 -4.37 7.51
C GLU A 214 -3.69 -3.17 6.60
N VAL A 215 -3.24 -3.45 5.38
CA VAL A 215 -2.82 -2.44 4.39
C VAL A 215 -3.96 -2.13 3.42
N ASN A 216 -4.52 -3.16 2.80
CA ASN A 216 -5.67 -3.11 1.89
C ASN A 216 -5.58 -2.00 0.82
N ILE A 217 -4.42 -1.89 0.15
CA ILE A 217 -4.20 -0.95 -0.95
C ILE A 217 -4.36 -1.72 -2.27
N PRO A 218 -5.31 -1.34 -3.13
CA PRO A 218 -5.45 -1.97 -4.43
C PRO A 218 -4.29 -1.59 -5.35
N VAL A 219 -3.69 -2.60 -5.98
CA VAL A 219 -2.76 -2.43 -7.08
C VAL A 219 -3.54 -2.45 -8.39
N ARG A 220 -3.25 -1.53 -9.30
CA ARG A 220 -3.92 -1.46 -10.62
C ARG A 220 -3.06 -2.08 -11.72
N ASP A 221 -1.79 -1.71 -11.76
CA ASP A 221 -0.86 -2.15 -12.79
C ASP A 221 0.56 -2.12 -12.20
N PHE A 222 1.48 -2.79 -12.88
CA PHE A 222 2.87 -2.88 -12.44
C PHE A 222 3.86 -2.91 -13.59
N SER A 223 5.12 -2.68 -13.27
CA SER A 223 6.24 -3.05 -14.14
C SER A 223 7.46 -3.46 -13.31
N ILE A 224 8.43 -4.09 -13.97
CA ILE A 224 9.67 -4.55 -13.37
C ILE A 224 10.82 -3.74 -13.98
N GLY A 225 11.80 -3.33 -13.18
CA GLY A 225 12.94 -2.52 -13.62
C GLY A 225 12.78 -1.03 -13.32
N PRO A 226 13.58 -0.14 -13.93
CA PRO A 226 13.51 1.31 -13.70
C PRO A 226 12.15 1.92 -14.08
N VAL A 227 11.77 3.00 -13.41
CA VAL A 227 10.54 3.76 -13.75
C VAL A 227 10.79 4.62 -14.98
N HIS A 228 9.94 4.47 -16.01
CA HIS A 228 9.98 5.22 -17.26
C HIS A 228 8.73 6.09 -17.46
N LYS A 229 8.75 6.99 -18.44
CA LYS A 229 7.60 7.84 -18.81
C LYS A 229 6.31 7.06 -19.06
N LYS A 230 6.39 5.88 -19.68
CA LYS A 230 5.22 5.02 -19.95
C LYS A 230 4.52 4.60 -18.65
N ASP A 231 5.27 4.43 -17.56
CA ASP A 231 4.75 4.00 -16.27
C ASP A 231 4.03 5.17 -15.57
N VAL A 232 4.60 6.38 -15.68
CA VAL A 232 3.96 7.64 -15.25
C VAL A 232 2.66 7.88 -15.98
N MET A 233 2.63 7.65 -17.30
CA MET A 233 1.39 7.77 -18.10
C MET A 233 0.32 6.75 -17.70
N LYS A 234 0.70 5.56 -17.23
CA LYS A 234 -0.26 4.58 -16.72
C LYS A 234 -0.81 4.97 -15.35
N ALA A 235 0.03 5.55 -14.50
CA ALA A 235 -0.36 6.07 -13.20
C ALA A 235 -1.27 7.31 -13.30
N SER A 236 -1.09 8.15 -14.33
CA SER A 236 -1.86 9.38 -14.54
C SER A 236 -3.36 9.13 -14.70
N ILE A 237 -3.76 7.95 -15.19
CA ILE A 237 -5.16 7.54 -15.33
C ILE A 237 -5.92 7.62 -13.99
N MET A 238 -5.21 7.53 -12.85
CA MET A 238 -5.83 7.65 -11.53
C MET A 238 -6.16 9.09 -11.13
N LEU A 239 -5.61 10.11 -11.80
CA LEU A 239 -5.97 11.50 -11.55
C LEU A 239 -7.46 11.74 -11.76
N ASP A 240 -8.05 11.15 -12.81
CA ASP A 240 -9.47 11.28 -13.15
C ASP A 240 -10.40 10.39 -12.30
N LYS A 241 -9.86 9.39 -11.60
CA LYS A 241 -10.65 8.42 -10.82
C LYS A 241 -10.53 8.64 -9.32
N LYS A 242 -9.32 8.51 -8.80
CA LYS A 242 -8.98 8.59 -7.39
C LYS A 242 -7.60 9.20 -7.27
N HIS A 243 -7.58 10.51 -7.05
CA HIS A 243 -6.36 11.31 -6.96
C HIS A 243 -5.36 10.77 -5.91
N GLU A 244 -5.84 10.20 -4.81
CA GLU A 244 -5.01 9.55 -3.78
C GLU A 244 -4.19 8.36 -4.29
N TYR A 245 -4.60 7.72 -5.39
CA TYR A 245 -3.93 6.59 -6.02
C TYR A 245 -3.18 6.96 -7.31
N ALA A 246 -3.13 8.25 -7.67
CA ALA A 246 -2.29 8.76 -8.74
C ALA A 246 -0.82 8.82 -8.30
N THR A 247 -0.28 7.64 -8.01
CA THR A 247 1.03 7.46 -7.37
C THR A 247 1.74 6.23 -7.90
N ILE A 248 3.07 6.28 -7.94
CA ILE A 248 3.95 5.14 -8.24
C ILE A 248 4.66 4.71 -6.97
N LEU A 249 4.57 3.44 -6.62
CA LEU A 249 5.34 2.80 -5.55
C LEU A 249 6.55 2.09 -6.16
N ALA A 250 7.73 2.72 -6.07
CA ALA A 250 8.99 2.25 -6.64
C ALA A 250 9.86 1.57 -5.58
N PHE A 251 9.88 0.24 -5.59
CA PHE A 251 10.63 -0.59 -4.65
C PHE A 251 11.96 -1.06 -5.25
N ASP A 252 13.07 -0.64 -4.65
CA ASP A 252 14.44 -1.02 -5.03
C ASP A 252 14.77 -0.75 -6.51
N VAL A 253 14.20 0.31 -7.08
CA VAL A 253 14.38 0.67 -8.50
C VAL A 253 14.71 2.13 -8.67
N LYS A 254 15.48 2.42 -9.73
CA LYS A 254 15.80 3.79 -10.12
C LYS A 254 14.64 4.43 -10.88
N VAL A 255 14.41 5.70 -10.63
CA VAL A 255 13.48 6.53 -11.41
C VAL A 255 14.28 7.29 -12.47
N MET A 256 13.91 7.14 -13.73
CA MET A 256 14.57 7.88 -14.81
C MET A 256 14.23 9.38 -14.72
N GLN A 257 15.20 10.24 -15.06
CA GLN A 257 15.05 11.69 -14.91
C GLN A 257 13.86 12.24 -15.70
N ASP A 258 13.64 11.69 -16.90
CA ASP A 258 12.57 12.08 -17.80
C ASP A 258 11.19 11.62 -17.30
N ALA A 259 11.13 10.52 -16.56
CA ALA A 259 9.94 10.07 -15.85
C ALA A 259 9.64 10.98 -14.63
N ARG A 260 10.67 11.39 -13.90
CA ARG A 260 10.52 12.29 -12.74
C ARG A 260 9.96 13.66 -13.15
N GLN A 261 10.50 14.24 -14.23
CA GLN A 261 10.00 15.49 -14.80
C GLN A 261 8.51 15.39 -15.18
N LEU A 262 8.14 14.33 -15.91
CA LEU A 262 6.75 14.12 -16.32
C LEU A 262 5.81 13.92 -15.11
N ALA A 263 6.29 13.23 -14.07
CA ALA A 263 5.51 13.02 -12.86
C ALA A 263 5.26 14.34 -12.11
N ASP A 264 6.28 15.21 -12.02
CA ASP A 264 6.15 16.54 -11.43
C ASP A 264 5.18 17.43 -12.24
N GLU A 265 5.25 17.38 -13.58
CA GLU A 265 4.35 18.11 -14.49
C GLU A 265 2.88 17.68 -14.34
N LEU A 266 2.63 16.38 -14.21
CA LEU A 266 1.27 15.81 -14.09
C LEU A 266 0.75 15.75 -12.64
N GLY A 267 1.58 16.11 -11.65
CA GLY A 267 1.22 16.02 -10.23
C GLY A 267 1.16 14.59 -9.68
N ILE A 268 1.88 13.64 -10.29
CA ILE A 268 1.93 12.23 -9.87
C ILE A 268 3.06 12.05 -8.86
N LYS A 269 2.75 11.53 -7.67
CA LYS A 269 3.78 11.29 -6.65
C LYS A 269 4.45 9.94 -6.85
N ILE A 270 5.79 9.96 -6.94
CA ILE A 270 6.61 8.75 -6.95
C ILE A 270 7.22 8.56 -5.56
N PHE A 271 6.96 7.41 -4.95
CA PHE A 271 7.56 7.00 -3.69
C PHE A 271 8.67 6.01 -3.96
N GLU A 272 9.89 6.34 -3.55
CA GLU A 272 11.08 5.48 -3.70
C GLU A 272 11.50 4.94 -2.33
N ALA A 273 11.74 3.63 -2.24
CA ALA A 273 12.35 2.99 -1.07
C ALA A 273 12.96 1.62 -1.43
N ASP A 274 13.96 1.21 -0.67
CA ASP A 274 14.62 -0.10 -0.70
C ASP A 274 14.02 -1.10 0.32
N VAL A 275 13.13 -0.62 1.20
CA VAL A 275 12.42 -1.41 2.20
C VAL A 275 10.91 -1.21 2.06
N ILE A 276 10.14 -2.31 1.98
CA ILE A 276 8.69 -2.30 1.73
C ILE A 276 7.93 -1.45 2.76
N TYR A 277 8.29 -1.56 4.06
CA TYR A 277 7.64 -0.80 5.12
C TYR A 277 7.82 0.72 4.98
N HIS A 278 9.02 1.18 4.63
CA HIS A 278 9.28 2.59 4.40
C HIS A 278 8.48 3.14 3.22
N LEU A 279 8.30 2.33 2.17
CA LEU A 279 7.49 2.69 1.01
C LEU A 279 6.03 2.92 1.43
N PHE A 280 5.50 2.01 2.24
CA PHE A 280 4.14 2.08 2.75
C PHE A 280 3.93 3.25 3.71
N ASP A 281 4.85 3.50 4.65
CA ASP A 281 4.74 4.62 5.59
C ASP A 281 4.69 5.97 4.86
N LYS A 282 5.55 6.14 3.84
CA LYS A 282 5.53 7.34 2.98
C LYS A 282 4.18 7.50 2.27
N PHE A 283 3.67 6.43 1.67
CA PHE A 283 2.39 6.44 0.96
C PHE A 283 1.22 6.72 1.91
N LYS A 284 1.16 6.05 3.07
CA LYS A 284 0.13 6.25 4.09
C LYS A 284 0.17 7.68 4.63
N GLY A 285 1.35 8.24 4.86
CA GLY A 285 1.53 9.63 5.26
C GLY A 285 0.94 10.60 4.22
N TYR A 286 1.21 10.36 2.93
CA TYR A 286 0.65 11.14 1.84
C TYR A 286 -0.88 11.07 1.75
N VAL A 287 -1.46 9.87 1.77
CA VAL A 287 -2.92 9.70 1.72
C VAL A 287 -3.58 10.37 2.93
N THR A 288 -2.98 10.27 4.11
CA THR A 288 -3.48 10.92 5.33
C THR A 288 -3.47 12.43 5.18
N ALA A 289 -2.35 13.01 4.76
CA ALA A 289 -2.23 14.46 4.54
C ALA A 289 -3.24 14.97 3.51
N LEU A 290 -3.41 14.26 2.40
CA LEU A 290 -4.34 14.63 1.34
C LEU A 290 -5.82 14.48 1.77
N ARG A 291 -6.11 13.56 2.70
CA ARG A 291 -7.42 13.46 3.36
C ARG A 291 -7.66 14.64 4.29
N GLU A 292 -6.66 15.04 5.07
CA GLU A 292 -6.75 16.20 5.96
C GLU A 292 -6.94 17.52 5.20
N GLU A 293 -6.24 17.71 4.08
CA GLU A 293 -6.43 18.87 3.20
C GLU A 293 -7.86 18.92 2.64
N ARG A 294 -8.35 17.81 2.06
CA ARG A 294 -9.74 17.71 1.58
C ARG A 294 -10.76 17.95 2.68
N LYS A 295 -10.50 17.48 3.90
CA LYS A 295 -11.34 17.75 5.07
C LYS A 295 -11.39 19.25 5.38
N LYS A 296 -10.25 19.96 5.40
CA LYS A 296 -10.20 21.41 5.65
C LYS A 296 -10.94 22.22 4.57
N GLU A 297 -10.80 21.86 3.30
CA GLU A 297 -11.53 22.52 2.21
C GLU A 297 -13.04 22.31 2.34
N SER A 298 -13.45 21.09 2.65
CA SER A 298 -14.86 20.71 2.79
C SER A 298 -15.49 21.16 4.11
N GLU A 299 -14.69 21.59 5.10
CA GLU A 299 -15.18 22.00 6.41
C GLU A 299 -16.17 23.18 6.34
N LYS A 300 -16.02 24.05 5.33
CA LYS A 300 -16.92 25.19 5.11
C LYS A 300 -18.31 24.76 4.63
N GLU A 301 -18.37 23.66 3.88
CA GLU A 301 -19.60 23.11 3.31
C GLU A 301 -20.23 22.03 4.21
N ALA A 302 -19.41 21.34 5.01
CA ALA A 302 -19.84 20.29 5.91
C ALA A 302 -20.57 20.85 7.14
N VAL A 303 -21.88 20.69 7.16
CA VAL A 303 -22.72 21.04 8.31
C VAL A 303 -22.97 19.80 9.16
N PHE A 304 -22.35 19.74 10.34
CA PHE A 304 -22.57 18.66 11.30
C PHE A 304 -24.01 18.71 11.86
N PRO A 305 -24.69 17.55 11.98
CA PRO A 305 -26.09 17.51 12.40
C PRO A 305 -26.20 17.82 13.89
N CYS A 306 -27.10 18.73 14.27
CA CYS A 306 -27.41 19.00 15.67
C CYS A 306 -28.89 19.33 15.89
N GLU A 307 -29.41 18.91 17.05
CA GLU A 307 -30.69 19.36 17.61
C GLU A 307 -30.42 19.98 18.97
N LEU A 308 -30.75 21.26 19.14
CA LEU A 308 -30.54 22.04 20.34
C LEU A 308 -31.88 22.43 20.96
N LYS A 309 -31.98 22.28 22.27
CA LYS A 309 -33.15 22.68 23.05
C LYS A 309 -32.84 23.97 23.82
N ILE A 310 -33.65 25.01 23.62
CA ILE A 310 -33.47 26.29 24.30
C ILE A 310 -33.82 26.15 25.78
N MET A 311 -32.99 26.72 26.66
CA MET A 311 -33.28 26.79 28.08
C MET A 311 -34.07 28.06 28.42
N PRO A 312 -35.31 27.96 28.94
CA PRO A 312 -36.21 29.11 29.10
C PRO A 312 -35.65 30.26 29.95
N ARG A 313 -34.79 29.96 30.93
CA ARG A 313 -34.21 30.94 31.85
C ARG A 313 -32.81 31.43 31.46
N CYS A 314 -32.28 30.94 30.34
CA CYS A 314 -30.92 31.25 29.90
C CYS A 314 -30.96 31.95 28.54
N VAL A 315 -31.55 33.15 28.49
CA VAL A 315 -31.58 33.98 27.28
C VAL A 315 -30.91 35.29 27.62
N PHE A 316 -29.70 35.50 27.09
CA PHE A 316 -28.86 36.62 27.45
C PHE A 316 -29.05 37.80 26.49
N TYR A 317 -29.19 37.51 25.20
CA TYR A 317 -29.39 38.53 24.17
C TYR A 317 -30.47 38.07 23.18
N LYS A 318 -31.51 38.90 23.01
CA LYS A 318 -32.75 38.52 22.31
C LYS A 318 -32.74 38.84 20.81
N LYS A 319 -31.88 39.73 20.35
CA LYS A 319 -31.80 40.22 18.97
C LYS A 319 -30.33 40.27 18.55
N ASP A 320 -30.06 40.01 17.27
CA ASP A 320 -28.74 39.86 16.66
C ASP A 320 -27.62 40.72 17.32
N PRO A 321 -26.55 40.10 17.86
CA PRO A 321 -26.34 38.66 17.97
C PRO A 321 -27.26 38.03 19.01
N ILE A 322 -27.92 36.92 18.67
CA ILE A 322 -28.80 36.18 19.60
C ILE A 322 -27.93 35.29 20.49
N VAL A 323 -28.02 35.43 21.82
CA VAL A 323 -27.24 34.63 22.77
C VAL A 323 -28.17 33.81 23.66
N LEU A 324 -28.10 32.49 23.50
CA LEU A 324 -28.98 31.51 24.14
C LEU A 324 -28.17 30.46 24.90
N GLY A 325 -28.64 30.09 26.09
CA GLY A 325 -28.28 28.84 26.73
C GLY A 325 -29.10 27.71 26.14
N VAL A 326 -28.42 26.71 25.60
CA VAL A 326 -29.03 25.57 24.92
C VAL A 326 -28.46 24.26 25.47
N GLN A 327 -29.27 23.20 25.43
CA GLN A 327 -28.79 21.84 25.65
C GLN A 327 -28.71 21.12 24.31
N VAL A 328 -27.57 20.50 24.00
CA VAL A 328 -27.40 19.68 22.81
C VAL A 328 -28.18 18.38 23.01
N HIS A 329 -29.35 18.26 22.39
CA HIS A 329 -30.24 17.11 22.57
C HIS A 329 -29.79 15.90 21.73
N LYS A 330 -29.37 16.16 20.49
CA LYS A 330 -28.79 15.16 19.59
C LYS A 330 -27.66 15.78 18.75
N GLY A 331 -26.69 14.97 18.37
CA GLY A 331 -25.62 15.35 17.46
C GLY A 331 -24.56 16.28 18.07
N ILE A 332 -23.95 17.11 17.22
CA ILE A 332 -22.78 17.91 17.53
C ILE A 332 -23.02 19.37 17.11
N ALA A 333 -23.08 20.28 18.08
CA ALA A 333 -23.06 21.71 17.81
C ALA A 333 -21.62 22.16 17.53
N LYS A 334 -21.39 22.83 16.41
CA LYS A 334 -20.08 23.33 16.00
C LYS A 334 -20.16 24.80 15.60
N VAL A 335 -19.09 25.55 15.84
CA VAL A 335 -18.96 26.93 15.33
C VAL A 335 -19.09 26.92 13.80
N GLY A 336 -19.85 27.87 13.26
CA GLY A 336 -20.14 28.00 11.84
C GLY A 336 -21.36 27.21 11.36
N THR A 337 -22.00 26.39 12.21
CA THR A 337 -23.22 25.66 11.87
C THR A 337 -24.39 26.62 11.67
N PRO A 338 -25.07 26.60 10.51
CA PRO A 338 -26.32 27.33 10.29
C PRO A 338 -27.46 26.70 11.08
N ILE A 339 -28.29 27.54 11.70
CA ILE A 339 -29.36 27.13 12.61
C ILE A 339 -30.70 27.59 12.08
N CYS A 340 -31.67 26.68 12.10
CA CYS A 340 -33.06 26.97 11.74
C CYS A 340 -34.05 26.34 12.71
N ILE A 341 -35.31 26.77 12.61
CA ILE A 341 -36.42 26.35 13.45
C ILE A 341 -37.47 25.64 12.58
N PRO A 342 -37.55 24.30 12.62
CA PRO A 342 -38.44 23.55 11.73
C PRO A 342 -39.93 23.84 11.97
N SER A 343 -40.34 24.10 13.21
CA SER A 343 -41.74 24.39 13.59
C SER A 343 -42.28 25.70 13.02
N ARG A 344 -41.41 26.60 12.55
CA ARG A 344 -41.74 27.95 12.10
C ARG A 344 -41.44 28.12 10.62
N ASP A 345 -41.89 27.18 9.79
CA ASP A 345 -41.64 27.17 8.34
C ASP A 345 -40.14 27.25 7.99
N PHE A 346 -39.35 26.39 8.66
CA PHE A 346 -37.89 26.31 8.51
C PHE A 346 -37.14 27.64 8.70
N MET A 347 -37.66 28.52 9.56
CA MET A 347 -37.09 29.84 9.81
C MET A 347 -35.60 29.75 10.16
N GLU A 348 -34.76 30.32 9.29
CA GLU A 348 -33.34 30.50 9.54
C GLU A 348 -33.11 31.67 10.50
N ILE A 349 -32.24 31.45 11.49
CA ILE A 349 -31.96 32.45 12.54
C ILE A 349 -30.49 32.88 12.58
N GLY A 350 -29.65 32.32 11.71
CA GLY A 350 -28.23 32.65 11.59
C GLY A 350 -27.31 31.45 11.80
N ARG A 351 -26.03 31.74 12.04
CA ARG A 351 -24.99 30.74 12.30
C ARG A 351 -24.40 30.88 13.68
N ILE A 352 -23.98 29.76 14.27
CA ILE A 352 -23.24 29.77 15.53
C ILE A 352 -21.89 30.47 15.29
N GLU A 353 -21.68 31.62 15.93
CA GLU A 353 -20.40 32.34 15.90
C GLU A 353 -19.46 31.86 17.02
N SER A 354 -20.00 31.60 18.21
CA SER A 354 -19.22 31.06 19.33
C SER A 354 -20.06 30.15 20.22
N ILE A 355 -19.36 29.21 20.88
CA ILE A 355 -19.93 28.30 21.88
C ILE A 355 -19.12 28.45 23.17
N GLU A 356 -19.80 28.58 24.30
CA GLU A 356 -19.16 28.67 25.62
C GLU A 356 -19.71 27.61 26.57
N ILE A 357 -18.78 26.96 27.29
CA ILE A 357 -19.08 26.03 28.38
C ILE A 357 -18.41 26.57 29.64
N ASN A 358 -19.19 26.97 30.64
CA ASN A 358 -18.66 27.52 31.90
C ASN A 358 -17.64 28.65 31.68
N HIS A 359 -17.96 29.62 30.79
CA HIS A 359 -17.11 30.75 30.40
C HIS A 359 -15.80 30.39 29.67
N LYS A 360 -15.66 29.15 29.19
CA LYS A 360 -14.57 28.75 28.29
C LYS A 360 -15.12 28.60 26.88
N GLN A 361 -14.52 29.28 25.92
CA GLN A 361 -14.83 29.10 24.50
C GLN A 361 -14.42 27.70 24.05
N VAL A 362 -15.30 27.06 23.30
CA VAL A 362 -15.08 25.76 22.67
C VAL A 362 -15.58 25.82 21.23
N ASP A 363 -14.93 25.07 20.34
CA ASP A 363 -15.36 25.01 18.94
C ASP A 363 -16.52 24.02 18.73
N VAL A 364 -16.66 23.05 19.65
CA VAL A 364 -17.56 21.90 19.50
C VAL A 364 -18.22 21.52 20.83
N ALA A 365 -19.51 21.22 20.78
CA ALA A 365 -20.28 20.67 21.90
C ALA A 365 -21.16 19.48 21.45
N GLY A 366 -20.91 18.31 22.03
CA GLY A 366 -21.70 17.09 21.77
C GLY A 366 -22.93 16.93 22.66
N LYS A 367 -23.72 15.90 22.36
CA LYS A 367 -24.95 15.47 23.06
C LYS A 367 -24.83 15.53 24.59
N GLY A 368 -25.89 16.03 25.23
CA GLY A 368 -26.05 16.12 26.69
C GLY A 368 -25.41 17.35 27.33
N LYS A 369 -24.50 18.04 26.64
CA LYS A 369 -23.87 19.25 27.17
C LYS A 369 -24.83 20.44 27.11
N THR A 370 -24.78 21.25 28.16
CA THR A 370 -25.44 22.57 28.23
C THR A 370 -24.40 23.62 27.92
N VAL A 371 -24.67 24.44 26.91
CA VAL A 371 -23.71 25.41 26.36
C VAL A 371 -24.41 26.74 26.09
N SER A 372 -23.68 27.85 26.15
CA SER A 372 -24.17 29.11 25.60
C SER A 372 -23.73 29.21 24.14
N VAL A 373 -24.66 29.52 23.24
CA VAL A 373 -24.38 29.75 21.82
C VAL A 373 -24.68 31.20 21.47
N LYS A 374 -23.75 31.85 20.76
CA LYS A 374 -23.96 33.13 20.10
C LYS A 374 -24.28 32.87 18.64
N ILE A 375 -25.45 33.30 18.18
CA ILE A 375 -25.95 33.12 16.82
C ILE A 375 -25.99 34.49 16.14
N VAL A 376 -25.39 34.58 14.96
CA VAL A 376 -25.30 35.81 14.17
C VAL A 376 -25.97 35.60 12.82
N GLY A 377 -26.86 36.52 12.44
CA GLY A 377 -27.50 36.48 11.12
C GLY A 377 -26.53 36.91 10.00
N ARG A 378 -26.70 36.32 8.81
CA ARG A 378 -25.88 36.61 7.62
C ARG A 378 -26.57 37.52 6.61
N ASN A 379 -27.86 37.76 6.75
CA ASN A 379 -28.65 38.60 5.85
C ASN A 379 -29.64 39.47 6.65
N ALA A 380 -30.26 40.43 5.96
CA ALA A 380 -31.18 41.37 6.58
C ALA A 380 -32.42 40.70 7.20
N GLU A 381 -32.84 39.53 6.69
CA GLU A 381 -34.01 38.79 7.22
C GLU A 381 -33.69 38.06 8.52
N GLU A 382 -32.53 37.40 8.60
CA GLU A 382 -32.02 36.74 9.81
C GLU A 382 -31.76 37.77 10.91
N ASN A 383 -31.17 38.93 10.58
CA ASN A 383 -30.88 40.00 11.55
C ASN A 383 -32.15 40.63 12.16
N GLN A 384 -33.30 40.48 11.51
CA GLN A 384 -34.59 40.94 12.02
C GLN A 384 -35.25 39.93 12.97
N LYS A 385 -34.78 38.68 13.03
CA LYS A 385 -35.34 37.67 13.93
C LYS A 385 -35.04 38.05 15.38
N THR A 386 -35.97 37.74 16.29
CA THR A 386 -35.90 38.18 17.69
C THR A 386 -36.60 37.16 18.57
N TYR A 387 -35.90 36.72 19.61
CA TYR A 387 -36.41 35.81 20.64
C TYR A 387 -37.55 36.47 21.43
N GLY A 388 -38.65 35.76 21.61
CA GLY A 388 -39.88 36.22 22.26
C GLY A 388 -40.89 36.89 21.32
N ARG A 389 -40.49 37.25 20.08
CA ARG A 389 -41.41 37.75 19.04
C ARG A 389 -41.62 36.73 17.93
N HIS A 390 -40.53 36.15 17.42
CA HIS A 390 -40.57 35.24 16.27
C HIS A 390 -40.50 33.76 16.67
N PHE A 391 -39.76 33.47 17.75
CA PHE A 391 -39.59 32.14 18.32
C PHE A 391 -39.37 32.24 19.83
N ASP A 392 -39.58 31.14 20.56
CA ASP A 392 -39.45 31.11 22.02
C ASP A 392 -38.82 29.79 22.52
N SER A 393 -38.82 29.54 23.83
CA SER A 393 -38.18 28.34 24.42
C SER A 393 -38.88 27.01 24.10
N THR A 394 -40.09 27.04 23.55
CA THR A 394 -40.80 25.83 23.11
C THR A 394 -40.30 25.34 21.76
N ASP A 395 -39.71 26.24 20.96
CA ASP A 395 -39.13 25.92 19.67
C ASP A 395 -37.80 25.15 19.82
N LYS A 396 -37.56 24.24 18.87
CA LYS A 396 -36.31 23.49 18.76
C LYS A 396 -35.44 24.11 17.68
N LEU A 397 -34.15 24.21 17.96
CA LEU A 397 -33.16 24.65 16.99
C LEU A 397 -32.51 23.41 16.36
N VAL A 398 -32.41 23.36 15.04
CA VAL A 398 -31.67 22.30 14.35
C VAL A 398 -30.65 22.90 13.40
N SER A 399 -29.62 22.11 13.08
CA SER A 399 -28.69 22.45 12.00
C SER A 399 -29.42 22.46 10.65
N HIS A 400 -29.32 23.55 9.90
CA HIS A 400 -29.83 23.63 8.54
C HIS A 400 -28.87 22.88 7.60
N ILE A 401 -29.25 21.69 7.15
CA ILE A 401 -28.43 20.87 6.26
C ILE A 401 -28.91 21.02 4.81
N SER A 402 -27.96 21.05 3.87
CA SER A 402 -28.25 21.04 2.43
C SER A 402 -27.78 19.75 1.78
N ARG A 403 -28.17 19.50 0.52
CA ARG A 403 -27.68 18.34 -0.23
C ARG A 403 -26.15 18.32 -0.34
N ALA A 404 -25.54 19.48 -0.64
CA ALA A 404 -24.10 19.65 -0.69
C ALA A 404 -23.45 19.33 0.67
N SER A 405 -24.06 19.77 1.77
CA SER A 405 -23.58 19.47 3.12
C SER A 405 -23.55 17.97 3.40
N ILE A 406 -24.63 17.26 3.03
CA ILE A 406 -24.75 15.81 3.22
C ILE A 406 -23.70 15.07 2.39
N ASP A 407 -23.48 15.48 1.14
CA ASP A 407 -22.53 14.82 0.26
C ASP A 407 -21.08 15.09 0.71
N ALA A 408 -20.78 16.29 1.23
CA ALA A 408 -19.51 16.59 1.91
C ALA A 408 -19.28 15.72 3.17
N LEU A 409 -20.31 15.53 4.00
CA LEU A 409 -20.23 14.64 5.17
C LEU A 409 -19.97 13.18 4.77
N LYS A 410 -20.62 12.69 3.71
CA LYS A 410 -20.43 11.31 3.23
C LYS A 410 -19.04 11.10 2.66
N ALA A 411 -18.53 12.06 1.90
CA ALA A 411 -17.25 11.94 1.22
C ALA A 411 -16.08 12.04 2.22
N ASN A 412 -16.13 13.00 3.15
CA ASN A 412 -14.95 13.39 3.91
C ASN A 412 -15.05 13.12 5.42
N PHE A 413 -16.26 13.05 5.99
CA PHE A 413 -16.48 12.98 7.45
C PHE A 413 -17.25 11.73 7.92
N ARG A 414 -17.36 10.68 7.08
CA ARG A 414 -18.15 9.47 7.38
C ARG A 414 -17.70 8.74 8.65
N GLU A 415 -16.39 8.71 8.89
CA GLU A 415 -15.74 8.08 10.05
C GLU A 415 -15.77 8.97 11.31
N ASP A 416 -15.90 10.29 11.14
CA ASP A 416 -15.92 11.25 12.26
C ASP A 416 -17.29 11.32 12.94
N LEU A 417 -18.33 10.78 12.29
CA LEU A 417 -19.71 10.78 12.75
C LEU A 417 -20.13 9.40 13.30
N SER A 418 -20.69 9.40 14.50
CA SER A 418 -21.27 8.21 15.12
C SER A 418 -22.52 7.71 14.37
N LYS A 419 -22.94 6.46 14.65
CA LYS A 419 -24.19 5.91 14.07
C LYS A 419 -25.42 6.75 14.45
N GLU A 420 -25.46 7.29 15.66
CA GLU A 420 -26.55 8.17 16.12
C GLU A 420 -26.58 9.49 15.35
N GLU A 421 -25.42 10.10 15.11
CA GLU A 421 -25.32 11.34 14.33
C GLU A 421 -25.73 11.13 12.87
N TRP A 422 -25.35 10.02 12.25
CA TRP A 422 -25.82 9.68 10.90
C TRP A 422 -27.32 9.43 10.83
N ASN A 423 -27.92 8.87 11.88
CA ASN A 423 -29.38 8.76 11.95
C ASN A 423 -30.03 10.15 12.05
N LEU A 424 -29.42 11.09 12.78
CA LEU A 424 -29.89 12.48 12.80
C LEU A 424 -29.77 13.15 11.42
N VAL A 425 -28.71 12.89 10.65
CA VAL A 425 -28.63 13.36 9.24
C VAL A 425 -29.82 12.86 8.43
N ARG A 426 -30.23 11.59 8.61
CA ARG A 426 -31.39 11.03 7.91
C ARG A 426 -32.70 11.68 8.37
N GLU A 427 -32.91 11.82 9.68
CA GLU A 427 -34.08 12.52 10.25
C GLU A 427 -34.20 13.94 9.69
N LEU A 428 -33.09 14.70 9.68
CA LEU A 428 -33.06 16.05 9.14
C LEU A 428 -33.27 16.07 7.62
N LYS A 429 -32.72 15.10 6.88
CA LYS A 429 -32.95 14.98 5.42
C LYS A 429 -34.44 14.87 5.11
N ASP A 430 -35.16 14.05 5.88
CA ASP A 430 -36.61 13.85 5.72
C ASP A 430 -37.40 15.11 6.11
N ILE A 431 -37.00 15.78 7.21
CA ILE A 431 -37.60 17.04 7.67
C ILE A 431 -37.49 18.14 6.61
N PHE A 432 -36.31 18.32 6.00
CA PHE A 432 -36.07 19.33 4.97
C PHE A 432 -36.48 18.88 3.56
N LYS A 433 -37.03 17.67 3.40
CA LYS A 433 -37.44 17.09 2.10
C LYS A 433 -36.34 17.16 1.03
N ILE A 434 -35.09 16.94 1.43
CA ILE A 434 -33.94 16.98 0.52
C ILE A 434 -33.94 15.68 -0.30
N ALA A 435 -33.98 15.77 -1.63
CA ALA A 435 -33.90 14.60 -2.52
C ALA A 435 -32.57 13.84 -2.35
#